data_AF-W6W4Q8-F1
#
_entry.id   AF-W6W4Q8-F1
#
_cell.length_a   1.000
_cell.length_b   1.000
_cell.length_c   1.000
_cell.angle_alpha   90.00
_cell.angle_beta   90.00
_cell.angle_gamma   90.00
#
_symmetry.space_group_name_H-M   'P 1'
#
loop_
_entity.id
_entity.type
_entity.pdbx_description
1 polymer ?
#
loop_
_entity_poly.entity_id
_entity_poly.type
_entity_poly.pdbx_seq_one_letter_code
_entity_poly.pdbx_strand_id
1 'polypeptide(L)' 'MQKSVEILEKDGKTIVRIVSDGHLSERKFDHADYARSWALGQRVRLGLPMYPGWFEEARTGT' A
#
# COMPACT_ATOMS: atom_id res chain seq x y z
N MET A 1 -12.07 -9.65 9.75
CA MET A 1 -11.77 -9.14 8.39
C MET A 1 -10.44 -8.42 8.44
N GLN A 2 -9.42 -8.92 7.75
CA GLN A 2 -8.09 -8.32 7.73
C GLN A 2 -8.09 -7.17 6.71
N LYS A 3 -7.67 -5.97 7.13
CA LYS A 3 -7.47 -4.81 6.25
C LYS A 3 -5.98 -4.56 6.13
N SER A 4 -5.46 -4.42 4.92
CA SER A 4 -4.05 -4.11 4.68
C SER A 4 -3.90 -3.14 3.51
N VAL A 5 -2.81 -2.37 3.55
CA VAL A 5 -2.33 -1.55 2.45
C VAL A 5 -0.85 -1.82 2.32
N GLU A 6 -0.44 -2.32 1.16
CA GLU A 6 0.93 -2.74 0.85
C GLU A 6 1.42 -2.01 -0.39
N ILE A 7 2.71 -1.67 -0.43
CA ILE A 7 3.34 -1.01 -1.57
C ILE A 7 4.44 -1.91 -2.11
N LEU A 8 4.28 -2.39 -3.33
CA LEU A 8 5.19 -3.32 -3.99
C LEU A 8 5.90 -2.62 -5.15
N GLU A 9 7.19 -2.84 -5.32
CA GLU A 9 7.93 -2.40 -6.50
C GLU A 9 8.09 -3.57 -7.47
N LYS A 10 7.57 -3.44 -8.69
CA LYS A 10 7.60 -4.51 -9.69
C LYS A 10 7.72 -3.93 -11.11
N ASP A 11 8.67 -4.44 -11.90
CA ASP A 11 8.89 -4.04 -13.30
C ASP A 11 9.03 -2.51 -13.49
N GLY A 12 9.71 -1.82 -12.56
CA GLY A 12 9.87 -0.36 -12.58
C GLY A 12 8.61 0.44 -12.25
N LYS A 13 7.51 -0.23 -11.87
CA LYS A 13 6.27 0.39 -11.41
C LYS A 13 6.10 0.18 -9.91
N THR A 14 5.42 1.12 -9.28
CA THR A 14 4.99 1.00 -7.88
C THR A 14 3.53 0.58 -7.85
N ILE A 15 3.23 -0.53 -7.17
CA ILE A 15 1.89 -1.11 -7.07
C ILE A 15 1.42 -0.96 -5.64
N VAL A 16 0.27 -0.34 -5.43
CA VAL A 16 -0.39 -0.32 -4.13
C VAL A 16 -1.47 -1.40 -4.13
N ARG A 17 -1.36 -2.34 -3.21
CA ARG A 17 -2.34 -3.42 -2.98
C ARG A 17 -3.13 -3.11 -1.72
N ILE A 18 -4.44 -3.25 -1.81
CA ILE A 18 -5.39 -3.04 -0.71
C ILE A 18 -6.16 -4.32 -0.50
N VAL A 19 -6.18 -4.82 0.72
CA VAL A 19 -7.13 -5.84 1.15
C VAL A 19 -8.14 -5.17 2.07
N SER A 20 -9.42 -5.28 1.75
CA SER A 20 -10.51 -4.82 2.62
C SER A 20 -11.70 -5.73 2.43
N ASP A 21 -12.28 -6.21 3.52
CA ASP A 21 -13.53 -7.00 3.47
C ASP A 21 -13.41 -8.30 2.63
N GLY A 22 -12.20 -8.86 2.52
CA GLY A 22 -11.94 -10.01 1.64
C GLY A 22 -11.77 -9.66 0.16
N HIS A 23 -11.92 -8.38 -0.22
CA HIS A 23 -11.65 -7.88 -1.56
C HIS A 23 -10.21 -7.37 -1.67
N LEU A 24 -9.49 -7.87 -2.69
CA LEU A 24 -8.19 -7.37 -3.10
C LEU A 24 -8.36 -6.35 -4.23
N SER A 25 -7.74 -5.19 -4.10
CA SER A 25 -7.70 -4.14 -5.12
C SER A 25 -6.26 -3.68 -5.33
N GLU A 26 -5.84 -3.55 -6.59
CA GLU A 26 -4.48 -3.13 -6.93
C GLU A 26 -4.51 -1.89 -7.80
N ARG A 27 -3.56 -0.97 -7.55
CA ARG A 27 -3.37 0.22 -8.38
C ARG A 27 -1.90 0.43 -8.68
N LYS A 28 -1.58 0.61 -9.95
CA LYS A 28 -0.21 0.83 -10.45
C LYS A 28 0.07 2.32 -10.59
N PHE A 29 1.31 2.70 -10.34
CA PHE A 29 1.84 4.05 -10.43
C PHE A 29 3.20 4.01 -11.10
N ASP A 30 3.48 5.00 -11.94
CA ASP A 30 4.79 5.19 -12.56
C ASP A 30 5.75 5.97 -11.65
N HIS A 31 5.23 6.65 -10.62
CA HIS A 31 6.03 7.40 -9.65
C HIS A 31 5.75 6.91 -8.23
N ALA A 32 6.82 6.56 -7.51
CA ALA A 32 6.75 6.04 -6.15
C ALA A 32 6.11 7.02 -5.15
N ASP A 33 6.37 8.33 -5.30
CA ASP A 33 5.80 9.35 -4.41
C ASP A 33 4.27 9.42 -4.52
N TYR A 34 3.73 9.29 -5.73
CA TYR A 34 2.27 9.24 -5.93
C TYR A 34 1.66 7.98 -5.32
N ALA A 35 2.34 6.83 -5.46
CA ALA A 35 1.91 5.59 -4.83
C ALA A 35 1.86 5.73 -3.31
N ARG A 36 2.90 6.32 -2.69
CA ARG A 36 2.98 6.55 -1.24
C ARG A 36 1.88 7.48 -0.74
N SER A 37 1.67 8.62 -1.39
CA SER A 37 0.60 9.56 -1.02
C SER A 37 -0.79 8.92 -1.16
N TRP A 38 -1.01 8.15 -2.23
CA TRP A 38 -2.27 7.46 -2.42
C TRP A 38 -2.50 6.37 -1.37
N ALA A 39 -1.49 5.53 -1.11
CA ALA A 39 -1.54 4.47 -0.10
C ALA A 39 -1.79 5.03 1.30
N LEU A 40 -1.21 6.18 1.65
CA LEU A 40 -1.49 6.88 2.90
C LEU A 40 -2.98 7.26 3.00
N GLY A 41 -3.55 7.83 1.94
CA GLY A 41 -4.99 8.14 1.90
C GLY A 41 -5.88 6.90 2.08
N GLN A 42 -5.45 5.75 1.54
CA GLN A 42 -6.18 4.48 1.70
C GLN A 42 -6.09 3.95 3.13
N ARG A 43 -4.95 4.06 3.80
CA ARG A 43 -4.83 3.71 5.23
C ARG A 43 -5.76 4.54 6.09
N VAL A 44 -5.77 5.87 5.87
CA VAL A 44 -6.68 6.78 6.58
C VAL A 44 -8.14 6.36 6.35
N ARG A 45 -8.52 6.08 5.10
CA ARG A 45 -9.88 5.61 4.76
C ARG A 45 -10.26 4.30 5.43
N LEU A 46 -9.30 3.39 5.61
CA LEU A 46 -9.51 2.07 6.20
C LEU A 46 -9.40 2.06 7.74
N GLY A 47 -9.00 3.18 8.36
CA GLY A 47 -8.75 3.27 9.79
C GLY A 47 -7.50 2.50 10.22
N LEU A 48 -6.53 2.32 9.31
CA LEU A 48 -5.28 1.64 9.62
C LEU A 48 -4.33 2.59 10.35
N PRO A 49 -3.56 2.08 11.31
CA PRO A 49 -2.64 2.89 12.09
C PRO A 49 -1.53 3.50 11.21
N MET A 50 -1.05 4.69 11.56
CA MET A 50 0.01 5.39 10.82
C MET A 50 1.27 5.47 11.69
N TYR A 51 2.08 4.42 11.65
CA TYR A 51 3.37 4.42 12.35
C TYR A 51 4.46 4.94 11.41
N PRO A 52 5.44 5.72 11.89
CA PRO A 52 6.63 6.03 11.11
C PRO A 52 7.32 4.73 10.67
N GLY A 53 7.66 4.62 9.38
CA GLY A 53 8.32 3.43 8.81
C GLY A 53 7.40 2.40 8.14
N TRP A 54 6.07 2.57 8.13
CA TRP A 54 5.16 1.58 7.51
C TRP A 54 5.36 1.37 5.99
N PHE A 55 6.07 2.28 5.32
CA PHE A 55 6.45 2.13 3.91
C PHE A 55 7.61 1.16 3.71
N GLU A 56 8.42 0.88 4.74
CA GLU A 56 9.65 0.09 4.65
C GLU A 56 9.38 -1.41 4.81
N GLU A 57 8.35 -1.79 5.58
CA GLU A 57 7.95 -3.20 5.76
C GLU A 57 7.44 -3.86 4.47
N ALA A 58 6.96 -3.08 3.50
CA ALA A 58 6.49 -3.61 2.22
C ALA A 58 7.64 -4.09 1.30
N ARG A 59 8.90 -3.81 1.68
CA ARG A 59 10.11 -4.16 0.91
C ARG A 59 10.73 -5.50 1.31
N THR A 60 10.33 -6.07 2.44
CA THR A 60 10.91 -7.31 3.00
C THR A 60 9.86 -8.41 3.10
N GLY A 61 9.32 -8.84 1.96
CA GLY A 61 8.73 -10.18 1.88
C GLY A 61 9.88 -11.20 1.90
N THR A 62 10.11 -11.82 3.06
CA THR A 62 10.93 -13.04 3.19
C THR A 62 10.01 -14.24 3.04
#